data_AF-A0A2D4PKQ5-F1
#
_entry.id   AF-A0A2D4PKQ5-F1
#
_cell.length_a   1.000
_cell.length_b   1.000
_cell.length_c   1.000
_cell.angle_alpha   90.00
_cell.angle_beta   90.00
_cell.angle_gamma   90.00
#
_symmetry.space_group_name_H-M   'P 1'
#
loop_
_entity.id
_entity.type
_entity.pdbx_description
1 polymer ?
#
loop_
_entity_poly.entity_id
_entity_poly.type
_entity_poly.pdbx_seq_one_letter_code
_entity_poly.pdbx_strand_id
1 'polypeptide(L)'
;CLHLTKEFLDKYKVQTQWLTDYQIILHNTVDPKMELYEKKAQLSKYKTVQQTILSHEPLIKSVVEKGESLFELICDTNVAENIQKLQNEYHELCNMAKIQV
;
A
#
# COMPACT_ATOMS: atom_id res chain seq x y z
N CYS A 1 -16.85 7.57 19.39
CA CYS A 1 -15.40 7.34 19.24
C CYS A 1 -15.01 5.87 19.05
N LEU A 2 -15.31 4.94 19.96
CA LEU A 2 -14.86 3.53 19.84
C LEU A 2 -15.21 2.82 18.51
N HIS A 3 -16.38 3.12 17.91
CA HIS A 3 -16.77 2.55 16.63
C HIS A 3 -15.88 3.03 15.46
N LEU A 4 -15.57 4.33 15.42
CA LEU A 4 -14.72 4.94 14.39
C LEU A 4 -13.28 4.42 14.47
N THR A 5 -12.75 4.28 15.68
CA THR A 5 -11.42 3.68 15.90
C THR A 5 -11.38 2.23 15.42
N LYS A 6 -12.44 1.45 15.67
CA LYS A 6 -12.52 0.05 15.21
C LYS A 6 -12.60 -0.04 13.69
N GLU A 7 -13.44 0.77 13.05
CA GLU A 7 -13.53 0.81 11.58
C GLU A 7 -12.21 1.23 10.94
N PHE A 8 -11.52 2.22 11.50
CA PHE A 8 -10.20 2.64 11.05
C PHE A 8 -9.18 1.49 11.15
N LEU A 9 -9.09 0.82 12.30
CA LEU A 9 -8.15 -0.27 12.53
C LEU A 9 -8.41 -1.47 11.62
N ASP A 10 -9.67 -1.80 11.36
CA ASP A 10 -10.05 -2.89 10.46
C ASP A 10 -9.60 -2.60 9.02
N LYS A 11 -9.91 -1.38 8.52
CA LYS A 11 -9.47 -0.94 7.20
C LYS A 11 -7.95 -0.83 7.09
N TYR A 12 -7.30 -0.29 8.11
CA TYR A 12 -5.84 -0.20 8.19
C TYR A 12 -5.23 -1.59 8.06
N LYS A 13 -5.68 -2.55 8.87
CA LYS A 13 -5.15 -3.93 8.87
C LYS A 13 -5.27 -4.60 7.51
N VAL A 14 -6.40 -4.42 6.82
CA VAL A 14 -6.59 -4.94 5.45
C VAL A 14 -5.58 -4.34 4.49
N GLN A 15 -5.32 -3.02 4.58
CA GLN A 15 -4.35 -2.36 3.70
C GLN A 15 -2.90 -2.74 4.03
N THR A 16 -2.53 -2.85 5.30
CA THR A 16 -1.17 -3.27 5.70
C THR A 16 -0.87 -4.70 5.26
N GLN A 17 -1.87 -5.58 5.33
CA GLN A 17 -1.72 -6.95 4.84
C GLN A 17 -1.52 -6.98 3.33
N TRP A 18 -2.35 -6.25 2.58
CA TRP A 18 -2.22 -6.12 1.13
C TRP A 18 -0.84 -5.60 0.70
N LEU A 19 -0.31 -4.60 1.39
CA LEU A 19 1.05 -4.06 1.16
C LEU A 19 2.12 -5.15 1.33
N THR A 20 2.03 -5.92 2.41
CA THR A 20 2.98 -7.00 2.72
C THR A 20 2.94 -8.10 1.65
N ASP A 21 1.74 -8.56 1.27
CA ASP A 21 1.57 -9.56 0.23
C ASP A 21 2.15 -9.09 -1.12
N TYR A 22 1.91 -7.83 -1.49
CA TYR A 22 2.43 -7.26 -2.74
C TYR A 22 3.94 -7.02 -2.73
N GLN A 23 4.54 -6.66 -1.60
CA GLN A 23 6.00 -6.59 -1.45
C GLN A 23 6.64 -7.95 -1.69
N ILE A 24 6.06 -9.03 -1.16
CA ILE A 24 6.53 -10.40 -1.37
C ILE A 24 6.40 -10.80 -2.85
N ILE A 25 5.29 -10.46 -3.50
CA ILE A 25 5.11 -10.70 -4.94
C ILE A 25 6.16 -9.96 -5.75
N LEU A 26 6.34 -8.66 -5.51
CA LEU A 26 7.33 -7.83 -6.19
C LEU A 26 8.75 -8.40 -6.01
N HIS A 27 9.12 -8.82 -4.79
CA HIS A 27 10.43 -9.37 -4.49
C HIS A 27 10.67 -10.74 -5.15
N ASN A 28 9.67 -11.63 -5.18
CA ASN A 28 9.78 -12.93 -5.87
C ASN A 28 9.84 -12.79 -7.40
N THR A 29 9.35 -11.67 -7.96
CA THR A 29 9.39 -11.43 -9.41
C THR A 29 10.80 -11.01 -9.89
N VAL A 30 11.72 -10.69 -8.98
CA VAL A 30 13.11 -10.25 -9.24
C VAL A 30 14.10 -11.41 -9.31
N ASP A 31 13.68 -12.68 -9.27
CA ASP A 31 14.65 -13.78 -9.39
C ASP A 31 15.36 -13.76 -10.76
N PRO A 32 16.69 -13.51 -10.82
CA PRO A 32 17.41 -13.30 -12.06
C PRO A 32 17.50 -14.56 -12.92
N LYS A 33 17.19 -15.76 -12.39
CA LYS A 33 17.07 -16.99 -13.19
C LYS A 33 15.76 -17.06 -13.99
N MET A 34 14.71 -16.34 -13.60
CA MET A 34 13.43 -16.27 -14.35
C MET A 34 13.40 -15.15 -15.39
N GLU A 35 14.23 -14.12 -15.21
CA GLU A 35 14.25 -12.87 -16.00
C GLU A 35 14.54 -13.06 -17.49
N LEU A 36 15.23 -14.14 -17.87
CA LEU A 36 15.68 -14.39 -19.25
C LEU A 36 14.61 -15.06 -20.14
N TYR A 37 13.68 -15.84 -19.56
CA TYR A 37 12.67 -16.59 -20.33
C TYR A 37 11.29 -15.89 -20.38
N GLU A 38 10.98 -14.99 -19.44
CA GLU A 38 9.63 -14.40 -19.29
C GLU A 38 9.55 -12.89 -19.55
N LYS A 39 10.57 -12.26 -20.16
CA LYS A 39 10.64 -10.79 -20.33
C LYS A 39 9.39 -10.13 -20.93
N LYS A 40 8.63 -10.84 -21.77
CA LYS A 40 7.35 -10.37 -22.34
C LYS A 40 6.15 -10.52 -21.38
N ALA A 41 6.12 -11.59 -20.57
CA ALA A 41 5.07 -11.82 -19.57
C ALA A 41 5.28 -10.94 -18.32
N GLN A 42 6.54 -10.69 -17.94
CA GLN A 42 6.92 -9.79 -16.84
C GLN A 42 6.44 -8.36 -17.08
N LEU A 43 6.60 -7.81 -18.29
CA LEU A 43 6.12 -6.46 -18.64
C LEU A 43 4.60 -6.30 -18.45
N SER A 44 3.81 -7.32 -18.80
CA SER A 44 2.37 -7.33 -18.55
C SER A 44 2.05 -7.42 -17.05
N LYS A 45 2.79 -8.25 -16.29
CA LYS A 45 2.67 -8.30 -14.82
C LYS A 45 2.99 -6.96 -14.17
N TYR A 46 4.08 -6.29 -14.55
CA TYR A 46 4.46 -4.98 -14.00
C TYR A 46 3.42 -3.90 -14.32
N LYS A 47 2.89 -3.88 -15.54
CA LYS A 47 1.78 -2.97 -15.88
C LYS A 47 0.54 -3.23 -15.03
N THR A 48 0.18 -4.49 -14.80
CA THR A 48 -0.94 -4.83 -13.91
C THR A 48 -0.67 -4.40 -12.48
N VAL A 49 0.53 -4.67 -11.94
CA VAL A 49 0.91 -4.24 -10.58
C VAL A 49 0.84 -2.73 -10.44
N GLN A 50 1.35 -1.98 -11.42
CA GLN A 50 1.30 -0.52 -11.43
C GLN A 50 -0.15 -0.01 -11.48
N GLN A 51 -1.01 -0.58 -12.32
CA GLN A 51 -2.43 -0.21 -12.38
C GLN A 51 -3.15 -0.50 -11.06
N THR A 52 -2.85 -1.63 -10.41
CA THR A 52 -3.41 -1.97 -9.10
C THR A 52 -2.99 -0.95 -8.04
N ILE A 53 -1.70 -0.56 -8.01
CA ILE A 53 -1.19 0.45 -7.06
C ILE A 53 -1.87 1.80 -7.26
N LEU A 54 -2.03 2.24 -8.51
CA LEU A 54 -2.72 3.50 -8.84
C LEU A 54 -4.20 3.46 -8.47
N SER A 55 -4.87 2.33 -8.70
CA SER A 55 -6.28 2.14 -8.32
C SER A 55 -6.50 2.21 -6.80
N HIS A 56 -5.46 1.89 -5.99
CA HIS A 56 -5.52 2.00 -4.54
C HIS A 56 -5.22 3.41 -4.01
N GLU A 57 -4.66 4.32 -4.81
CA GLU A 57 -4.41 5.72 -4.41
C GLU A 57 -5.62 6.40 -3.75
N PRO A 58 -6.84 6.40 -4.33
CA PRO A 58 -8.01 7.02 -3.70
C PRO A 58 -8.43 6.30 -2.40
N LEU A 59 -8.18 5.00 -2.28
CA LEU A 59 -8.48 4.24 -1.06
C LEU A 59 -7.52 4.63 0.07
N ILE A 60 -6.22 4.74 -0.22
CA ILE A 60 -5.22 5.20 0.75
C ILE A 60 -5.53 6.63 1.19
N LYS A 61 -5.83 7.52 0.24
CA LYS A 61 -6.21 8.90 0.54
C LYS A 61 -7.44 8.99 1.45
N SER A 62 -8.46 8.17 1.20
CA SER A 62 -9.66 8.14 2.06
C SER A 62 -9.35 7.69 3.49
N VAL A 63 -8.44 6.72 3.67
CA VAL A 63 -8.01 6.26 5.00
C VAL A 63 -7.21 7.33 5.73
N VAL A 64 -6.35 8.05 5.01
CA VAL A 64 -5.61 9.22 5.53
C VAL A 64 -6.58 10.30 6.01
N GLU A 65 -7.49 10.75 5.14
CA GLU A 65 -8.45 11.83 5.46
C GLU A 65 -9.32 11.47 6.68
N LYS A 66 -9.77 10.21 6.76
CA LYS A 66 -10.52 9.71 7.93
C LYS A 66 -9.67 9.65 9.18
N GLY A 67 -8.40 9.25 9.05
CA GLY A 67 -7.45 9.23 10.14
C GLY A 67 -7.16 10.64 10.67
N GLU A 68 -6.96 11.62 9.78
CA GLU A 68 -6.73 13.02 10.15
C GLU A 68 -7.96 13.59 10.87
N SER A 69 -9.16 13.36 10.34
CA SER A 69 -10.42 13.76 10.98
C SER A 69 -10.58 13.12 12.38
N LEU A 70 -10.16 11.86 12.53
CA LEU A 70 -10.19 11.18 13.82
C LEU A 70 -9.13 11.75 14.78
N PHE A 71 -7.93 12.02 14.29
CA PHE A 71 -6.88 12.67 15.07
C PHE A 71 -7.31 14.05 15.57
N GLU A 72 -7.96 14.87 14.73
CA GLU A 72 -8.52 16.16 15.15
C GLU A 72 -9.61 16.01 16.23
N LEU A 73 -10.35 14.90 16.23
CA LEU A 73 -11.44 14.64 17.17
C LEU A 73 -10.95 14.13 18.54
N ILE A 74 -9.92 13.28 18.57
CA ILE A 74 -9.48 12.59 19.80
C ILE A 74 -8.02 12.84 20.19
N CYS A 75 -7.27 13.59 19.39
CA CYS A 75 -5.85 13.92 19.57
C CYS A 75 -4.96 12.69 19.86
N ASP A 76 -5.31 11.53 19.30
CA ASP A 76 -4.60 10.28 19.55
C ASP A 76 -3.37 10.17 18.64
N THR A 77 -2.18 10.33 19.23
CA THR A 77 -0.90 10.25 18.53
C THR A 77 -0.71 8.93 17.78
N ASN A 78 -1.30 7.81 18.26
CA ASN A 78 -1.21 6.54 17.53
C ASN A 78 -1.92 6.63 16.17
N VAL A 79 -2.99 7.41 16.05
CA VAL A 79 -3.71 7.59 14.78
C VAL A 79 -2.80 8.32 13.79
N ALA A 80 -2.11 9.37 14.23
CA ALA A 80 -1.14 10.10 13.41
C ALA A 80 0.03 9.21 12.97
N GLU A 81 0.60 8.41 13.87
CA GLU A 81 1.69 7.48 13.55
C GLU A 81 1.25 6.42 12.52
N ASN A 82 0.04 5.87 12.65
CA ASN A 82 -0.49 4.89 11.71
C ASN A 82 -0.75 5.49 10.31
N ILE A 83 -1.25 6.73 10.23
CA ILE A 83 -1.43 7.45 8.95
C ILE A 83 -0.10 7.66 8.28
N GLN A 84 0.89 8.17 9.02
CA GLN A 84 2.22 8.44 8.48
C GLN A 84 2.90 7.16 8.01
N LYS A 85 2.75 6.07 8.78
CA LYS A 85 3.25 4.75 8.37
C LYS A 85 2.59 4.26 7.08
N LEU A 86 1.26 4.32 6.98
CA LEU A 86 0.52 3.90 5.79
C LEU A 86 0.95 4.68 4.53
N GLN A 87 1.14 6.00 4.65
CA GLN A 87 1.62 6.84 3.55
C GLN A 87 3.03 6.46 3.11
N ASN A 88 3.94 6.25 4.07
CA ASN A 88 5.31 5.87 3.78
C ASN A 88 5.36 4.51 3.08
N GLU A 89 4.67 3.49 3.60
CA GLU A 89 4.63 2.16 2.99
C GLU A 89 4.04 2.19 1.58
N TYR A 90 2.98 2.99 1.35
CA TYR A 90 2.41 3.17 0.02
C TYR A 90 3.38 3.88 -0.96
N HIS A 91 4.09 4.90 -0.48
CA HIS A 91 5.06 5.63 -1.30
C HIS A 91 6.26 4.74 -1.68
N GLU A 92 6.77 3.94 -0.74
CA GLU A 92 7.80 2.94 -1.03
C GLU A 92 7.32 1.92 -2.05
N LEU A 93 6.10 1.40 -1.92
CA LEU A 93 5.51 0.46 -2.88
C LEU A 93 5.40 1.09 -4.28
N CYS A 94 4.97 2.35 -4.37
CA CYS A 94 4.90 3.09 -5.62
C CYS A 94 6.30 3.27 -6.24
N ASN A 95 7.31 3.54 -5.42
CA ASN A 95 8.69 3.69 -5.87
C ASN A 95 9.27 2.35 -6.39
N MET A 96 9.05 1.26 -5.68
CA MET A 96 9.48 -0.08 -6.13
C MET A 96 8.82 -0.46 -7.46
N ALA A 97 7.52 -0.18 -7.63
CA ALA A 97 6.82 -0.43 -8.88
C ALA A 97 7.31 0.45 -10.04
N LYS A 98 7.88 1.64 -9.77
CA LYS A 98 8.52 2.49 -10.78
C LYS A 98 9.91 2.01 -11.16
N ILE A 99 10.69 1.48 -10.21
CA ILE A 99 12.08 1.02 -10.43
C ILE A 99 12.14 -0.27 -11.27
N GLN A 100 11.09 -1.10 -11.23
CA GLN A 100 11.03 -2.37 -11.97
C GLN A 100 10.55 -2.26 -13.44
N VAL A 101 10.35 -1.03 -13.97
CA VAL A 101 10.01 -0.75 -15.40
C VAL A 101 11.24 -0.29 -16.16
#